data_AF-A0A7Y4WJP6-F1
#
_entry.id   AF-A0A7Y4WJP6-F1
#
_cell.length_a   1.000
_cell.length_b   1.000
_cell.length_c   1.000
_cell.angle_alpha   90.00
_cell.angle_beta   90.00
_cell.angle_gamma   90.00
#
_symmetry.space_group_name_H-M   'P 1'
#
loop_
_entity.id
_entity.type
_entity.pdbx_description
1 polymer ?
#
loop_
_entity_poly.entity_id
_entity_poly.type
_entity_poly.pdbx_seq_one_letter_code
_entity_poly.pdbx_strand_id
1 'polypeptide(L)' 'MKNILFLIFIASILSVQCKSKEENKGPKIQKEDQSGPEYTSAYICPMHCKGSGSDKPGTCPVCGMDYEKKEN' A
#
# COMPACT_ATOMS: atom_id res chain seq x y z
N MET A 1 -53.18 -6.84 12.86
CA MET A 1 -52.38 -8.01 12.43
C MET A 1 -51.56 -7.75 11.15
N LYS A 2 -52.09 -6.98 10.17
CA LYS A 2 -51.36 -6.63 8.93
C LYS A 2 -50.09 -5.77 9.16
N ASN A 3 -50.09 -4.96 10.23
CA ASN A 3 -49.04 -3.99 10.54
C ASN A 3 -47.89 -4.60 11.37
N ILE A 4 -48.12 -5.76 11.99
CA ILE A 4 -47.08 -6.54 12.71
C ILE A 4 -46.24 -7.34 11.70
N LEU A 5 -46.86 -7.81 10.61
CA LEU A 5 -46.16 -8.53 9.55
C LEU A 5 -45.11 -7.65 8.82
N PHE A 6 -45.32 -6.33 8.78
CA PHE A 6 -44.38 -5.38 8.18
C PHE A 6 -43.09 -5.16 9.01
N LEU A 7 -43.14 -5.33 10.34
CA LEU A 7 -41.97 -5.13 11.22
C LEU A 7 -40.95 -6.27 11.14
N ILE A 8 -41.38 -7.47 10.74
CA ILE A 8 -40.49 -8.64 10.58
C ILE A 8 -39.67 -8.53 9.27
N PHE A 9 -40.21 -7.83 8.26
CA PHE A 9 -39.54 -7.63 6.97
C PHE A 9 -38.38 -6.62 7.03
N ILE A 10 -38.45 -5.65 7.94
CA ILE A 10 -37.43 -4.60 8.10
C ILE A 10 -36.21 -5.10 8.90
N ALA A 11 -36.40 -6.10 9.78
CA ALA A 11 -35.32 -6.69 10.57
C ALA A 11 -34.37 -7.59 9.75
N SER A 12 -34.73 -7.95 8.51
CA SER A 12 -33.96 -8.89 7.68
C SER A 12 -32.90 -8.22 6.78
N ILE A 13 -32.86 -6.89 6.71
CA ILE A 13 -31.97 -6.15 5.78
C ILE A 13 -30.61 -5.79 6.41
N LEU A 14 -30.39 -6.05 7.72
CA LEU A 14 -29.08 -5.79 8.36
C LEU A 14 -27.96 -6.79 7.97
N SER A 15 -28.20 -7.70 7.02
CA SER A 15 -27.20 -8.70 6.58
C SER A 15 -26.60 -8.42 5.19
N VAL A 16 -26.73 -7.21 4.62
CA VAL A 16 -25.92 -6.86 3.43
C VAL A 16 -24.49 -6.58 3.88
N GLN A 17 -23.67 -7.62 3.75
CA GLN A 17 -22.22 -7.57 3.80
C GLN A 17 -21.68 -6.50 2.86
N CYS A 18 -21.09 -5.46 3.42
CA CYS A 18 -19.79 -5.02 2.92
C CYS A 18 -18.78 -5.23 4.05
N LYS A 19 -18.38 -6.49 4.24
CA LYS A 19 -17.07 -6.80 4.80
C LYS A 19 -16.05 -6.38 3.75
N SER A 20 -15.80 -5.08 3.64
CA SER A 20 -14.56 -4.59 3.06
C SER A 20 -13.45 -5.04 4.00
N LYS A 21 -13.00 -6.28 3.83
CA LYS A 21 -11.59 -6.59 3.96
C LYS A 21 -10.89 -5.78 2.86
N GLU A 22 -10.75 -4.49 3.10
CA GLU A 22 -9.53 -3.85 2.71
C GLU A 22 -8.46 -4.50 3.59
N GLU A 23 -7.85 -5.56 3.07
CA GLU A 23 -6.43 -5.73 3.32
C GLU A 23 -5.72 -4.59 2.58
N ASN A 24 -5.96 -3.36 3.04
CA ASN A 24 -4.98 -2.31 2.99
C ASN A 24 -3.86 -2.81 3.90
N LYS A 25 -3.00 -3.68 3.35
CA LYS A 25 -1.57 -3.53 3.55
C LYS A 25 -1.18 -2.21 2.89
N GLY A 26 -1.71 -1.10 3.43
CA GLY A 26 -1.02 0.16 3.34
C GLY A 26 0.39 -0.11 3.88
N PRO A 27 1.42 0.44 3.24
CA PRO A 27 2.78 0.24 3.70
C PRO A 27 2.81 0.59 5.18
N LYS A 28 3.32 -0.35 5.99
CA LYS A 28 3.50 -0.09 7.41
C LYS A 28 4.34 1.17 7.50
N ILE A 29 3.76 2.27 7.97
CA ILE A 29 4.52 3.39 8.52
C ILE A 29 5.04 2.89 9.86
N GLN A 30 5.96 1.92 9.80
CA GLN A 30 7.06 1.92 10.72
C GLN A 30 7.83 3.18 10.37
N LYS A 31 8.28 3.93 11.37
CA LYS A 31 9.44 4.80 11.18
C LYS A 31 10.64 3.88 10.95
N GLU A 32 10.66 3.19 9.82
CA GLU A 32 11.87 2.62 9.25
C GLU A 32 12.64 3.85 8.79
N ASP A 33 13.68 4.14 9.54
CA ASP A 33 14.62 5.22 9.28
C ASP A 33 14.94 5.26 7.78
N GLN A 34 14.55 6.34 7.11
CA GLN A 34 14.78 6.57 5.68
C GLN A 34 16.27 6.88 5.40
N SER A 35 17.16 6.21 6.14
CA SER A 35 18.62 6.29 6.05
C SER A 35 19.20 5.22 5.12
N GLY A 36 18.42 4.19 4.79
CA GLY A 36 18.81 3.13 3.86
C GLY A 36 19.11 3.66 2.44
N PRO A 37 19.93 2.93 1.66
CA PRO A 37 20.29 3.31 0.30
C PRO A 37 19.08 3.53 -0.61
N GLU A 38 17.93 2.91 -0.30
CA GLU A 38 16.67 3.07 -1.02
C GLU A 38 16.05 4.45 -0.90
N TYR A 39 16.60 5.33 -0.06
CA TYR A 39 16.18 6.72 0.09
C TYR A 39 17.35 7.73 0.00
N THR A 40 18.60 7.29 0.23
CA THR A 40 19.75 8.19 0.37
C THR A 40 20.76 8.14 -0.78
N SER A 41 20.69 7.15 -1.67
CA SER A 41 21.61 7.02 -2.81
C SER A 41 21.42 8.11 -3.86
N ALA A 42 22.44 8.34 -4.70
CA ALA A 42 22.37 9.29 -5.82
C ALA A 42 21.33 8.86 -6.88
N TYR A 43 21.10 7.56 -7.02
CA TYR A 43 20.10 6.96 -7.88
C TYR A 43 19.21 6.00 -7.07
N ILE A 44 17.90 6.24 -7.10
CA ILE A 44 16.89 5.60 -6.26
C ILE A 44 15.98 4.71 -7.11
N CYS A 45 15.65 3.53 -6.60
CA CYS A 45 14.67 2.66 -7.26
C CYS A 45 13.28 3.26 -7.04
N PRO A 46 12.44 3.46 -8.07
CA PRO A 46 11.11 4.06 -7.90
C PRO A 46 10.16 3.21 -7.05
N MET A 47 10.47 1.92 -6.84
CA MET A 47 9.72 1.06 -5.89
C MET A 47 10.24 1.12 -4.45
N HIS A 48 11.37 1.78 -4.20
CA HIS A 48 12.09 1.75 -2.92
C HIS A 48 12.29 0.32 -2.39
N CYS A 49 12.80 -0.58 -3.25
CA CYS A 49 13.13 -1.94 -2.81
C CYS A 49 14.18 -1.87 -1.69
N LYS A 50 14.04 -2.69 -0.64
CA LYS A 50 14.97 -2.65 0.50
C LYS A 50 16.41 -2.89 0.08
N GLY A 51 17.33 -2.04 0.53
CA GLY A 51 18.74 -2.13 0.15
C GLY A 51 19.02 -1.79 -1.32
N SER A 52 18.03 -1.26 -2.06
CA SER A 52 18.24 -0.81 -3.43
C SER A 52 18.79 0.61 -3.45
N GLY A 53 19.63 0.94 -4.41
CA GLY A 53 20.25 2.26 -4.47
C GLY A 53 21.58 2.14 -5.18
N SER A 54 21.95 3.18 -5.91
CA SER A 54 23.15 3.16 -6.74
C SER A 54 23.79 4.53 -6.79
N ASP A 55 25.12 4.54 -6.90
CA ASP A 55 25.89 5.76 -7.19
C ASP A 55 25.92 6.07 -8.69
N LYS A 56 25.41 5.15 -9.52
CA LYS A 56 25.43 5.22 -10.99
C LYS A 56 24.04 4.99 -11.60
N PRO A 57 23.77 5.55 -12.79
CA PRO A 57 22.55 5.23 -13.52
C PRO A 57 22.55 3.76 -13.95
N GLY A 58 21.36 3.22 -14.19
CA GLY A 58 21.15 1.85 -14.63
C GLY A 58 19.82 1.30 -14.16
N THR A 59 19.73 -0.02 -14.08
CA THR A 59 18.50 -0.74 -13.74
C THR A 59 18.63 -1.42 -12.38
N CYS A 60 17.60 -1.31 -11.55
CA CYS A 60 17.54 -1.97 -10.25
C CYS A 60 17.54 -3.49 -10.40
N PRO A 61 18.49 -4.23 -9.78
CA PRO A 61 18.57 -5.69 -9.93
C PRO A 61 17.45 -6.44 -9.21
N VAL A 62 16.72 -5.77 -8.31
CA VAL A 62 15.63 -6.36 -7.54
C VAL A 62 14.33 -6.39 -8.35
N CYS A 63 14.00 -5.29 -9.04
CA CYS A 63 12.72 -5.13 -9.73
C CYS A 63 12.82 -4.91 -11.24
N GLY A 64 14.03 -4.73 -11.78
CA GLY A 64 14.26 -4.56 -13.23
C GLY A 64 13.82 -3.22 -13.81
N MET A 65 13.51 -2.23 -12.97
CA MET A 65 13.18 -0.87 -13.43
C MET A 65 14.39 0.05 -13.33
N ASP A 66 14.41 1.08 -14.17
CA ASP A 66 15.48 2.05 -14.18
C ASP A 66 15.50 2.91 -12.91
N TYR A 67 16.70 3.25 -12.46
CA TYR A 67 16.87 4.13 -11.32
C TYR A 67 16.58 5.58 -11.69
N GLU A 68 15.97 6.31 -10.75
CA GLU A 68 15.73 7.75 -10.84
C GLU A 68 16.85 8.51 -10.12
N LYS A 69 17.34 9.59 -10.72
CA LYS A 69 18.35 10.44 -10.08
C LYS A 69 17.71 11.20 -8.92
N LYS A 70 18.29 11.11 -7.73
CA LYS A 70 17.88 11.90 -6.57
C LYS A 70 18.29 13.36 -6.80
N GLU A 71 17.29 14.24 -6.94
CA GLU A 71 17.52 15.69 -6.90
C GLU A 71 17.63 16.14 -5.43
N ASN A 72 18.44 17.16 -5.19
CA ASN A 72 18.82 17.61 -3.85
C ASN A 72 18.27 19.00 -3.55
#